data_AF-A0A9E1KMW1-F1
#
_entry.id   AF-A0A9E1KMW1-F1
#
_cell.length_a   1.000
_cell.length_b   1.000
_cell.length_c   1.000
_cell.angle_alpha   90.00
_cell.angle_beta   90.00
_cell.angle_gamma   90.00
#
_symmetry.space_group_name_H-M   'P 1'
#
loop_
_entity.id
_entity.type
_entity.pdbx_description
1 polymer ?
#
loop_
_entity_poly.entity_id
_entity_poly.type
_entity_poly.pdbx_seq_one_letter_code
_entity_poly.pdbx_strand_id
1 'polypeptide(L)'
;MSWEGLDPTILGPAFVAGIIVLGTHVPMGQAVLRRGIIFIDIAIAQVAGLGVIAADTYGWEDSIWAVQGFAVCAAMFGAVILIWTEKHWPDVQEALIGVMFILAATGGILLLANNPHGGEQLKELLVGQILW
;
A
#
# COMPACT_ATOMS: atom_id res chain seq x y z
N MET A 1 -13.15 6.50 -39.64
CA MET A 1 -12.51 6.03 -38.39
C MET A 1 -11.12 6.64 -38.40
N SER A 2 -10.87 7.68 -37.60
CA SER A 2 -9.59 8.39 -37.58
C SER A 2 -8.53 7.50 -36.94
N TRP A 3 -7.54 7.09 -37.72
CA TRP A 3 -6.42 6.27 -37.28
C TRP A 3 -5.42 7.05 -36.39
N GLU A 4 -5.64 8.34 -36.15
CA GLU A 4 -4.82 9.21 -35.30
C GLU A 4 -4.79 8.80 -33.82
N GLY A 5 -5.82 8.08 -33.34
CA GLY A 5 -5.85 7.55 -31.96
C GLY A 5 -4.97 6.31 -31.74
N LEU A 6 -4.41 5.75 -32.81
CA LEU A 6 -3.55 4.56 -32.77
C LEU A 6 -2.07 4.94 -32.93
N ASP A 7 -1.61 5.96 -32.21
CA ASP A 7 -0.19 6.34 -32.21
C ASP A 7 0.65 5.22 -31.55
N PRO A 8 1.51 4.51 -32.30
CA PRO A 8 2.32 3.42 -31.76
C PRO A 8 3.29 3.88 -30.65
N THR A 9 3.66 5.17 -30.62
CA THR A 9 4.57 5.72 -29.61
C THR A 9 3.90 5.88 -28.24
N ILE A 10 2.57 5.98 -28.20
CA ILE A 10 1.79 6.04 -26.95
C ILE A 10 1.33 4.64 -26.56
N LEU A 11 0.77 3.89 -27.52
CA LEU A 11 0.22 2.56 -27.27
C LEU A 11 1.30 1.51 -26.98
N GLY A 12 2.46 1.60 -27.63
CA GLY A 12 3.57 0.66 -27.44
C GLY A 12 4.04 0.60 -25.98
N PRO A 13 4.49 1.72 -25.38
CA PRO A 13 4.90 1.76 -23.98
C PRO A 13 3.80 1.35 -23.00
N ALA A 14 2.55 1.81 -23.23
CA ALA A 14 1.41 1.45 -22.39
C ALA A 14 1.12 -0.06 -22.43
N PHE A 15 1.20 -0.68 -23.61
CA PHE A 15 1.02 -2.11 -23.78
C PHE A 15 2.13 -2.91 -23.11
N VAL A 16 3.39 -2.47 -23.24
CA VAL A 16 4.53 -3.09 -22.56
C VAL A 16 4.38 -2.99 -21.04
N ALA A 17 4.01 -1.81 -20.52
CA ALA A 17 3.73 -1.63 -19.10
C ALA A 17 2.60 -2.57 -18.63
N GLY A 18 1.52 -2.71 -19.41
CA GLY A 18 0.44 -3.64 -19.13
C GLY A 18 0.89 -5.10 -19.08
N ILE A 19 1.74 -5.54 -20.02
CA ILE A 19 2.33 -6.89 -19.99
C ILE A 19 3.18 -7.09 -18.75
N ILE A 20 4.02 -6.12 -18.38
CA ILE A 20 4.88 -6.21 -17.19
C ILE A 20 4.01 -6.33 -15.93
N VAL A 21 2.98 -5.48 -15.80
CA VAL A 21 2.05 -5.49 -14.66
C VAL A 21 1.31 -6.82 -14.58
N LEU A 22 0.75 -7.31 -15.68
CA LEU A 22 0.07 -8.61 -15.70
C LEU A 22 1.03 -9.76 -15.37
N GLY A 23 2.24 -9.72 -15.93
CA GLY A 23 3.28 -10.73 -15.73
C GLY A 23 3.77 -10.81 -14.28
N THR A 24 3.75 -9.72 -13.52
CA THR A 24 4.15 -9.71 -12.11
C THR A 24 2.98 -9.90 -11.14
N HIS A 25 1.87 -9.21 -11.35
CA HIS A 25 0.76 -9.17 -10.39
C HIS A 25 -0.14 -10.40 -10.46
N VAL A 26 -0.35 -11.00 -11.64
CA VAL A 26 -1.20 -12.20 -11.76
C VAL A 26 -0.57 -13.40 -11.02
N PRO A 27 0.72 -13.74 -11.21
CA PRO A 27 1.35 -14.83 -10.47
C PRO A 27 1.39 -14.58 -8.95
N MET A 28 1.65 -13.33 -8.54
CA MET A 28 1.62 -12.97 -7.12
C MET A 28 0.20 -13.10 -6.54
N GLY A 29 -0.82 -12.63 -7.25
CA GLY A 29 -2.22 -12.79 -6.85
C GLY A 29 -2.64 -14.26 -6.73
N GLN A 30 -2.18 -15.12 -7.63
CA GLN A 30 -2.40 -16.57 -7.52
C GLN A 30 -1.78 -17.16 -6.24
N ALA A 31 -0.59 -16.69 -5.85
CA ALA A 31 0.05 -17.12 -4.60
C ALA A 31 -0.74 -16.67 -3.35
N VAL A 32 -1.28 -15.45 -3.38
CA VAL A 32 -2.15 -14.89 -2.34
C VAL A 32 -3.44 -15.69 -2.20
N LEU A 33 -4.12 -15.99 -3.32
CA LEU A 33 -5.34 -16.80 -3.34
C LEU A 33 -5.12 -18.21 -2.82
N ARG A 34 -4.00 -18.85 -3.19
CA ARG A 34 -3.64 -20.20 -2.70
C ARG A 34 -3.43 -20.26 -1.19
N ARG A 35 -3.06 -19.15 -0.56
CA ARG A 35 -2.81 -19.02 0.87
C ARG A 35 -4.01 -18.48 1.65
N GLY A 36 -5.07 -18.04 0.97
CA GLY A 36 -6.27 -17.49 1.61
C GLY A 36 -6.04 -16.13 2.29
N ILE A 37 -5.09 -15.32 1.80
CA ILE A 37 -4.71 -14.03 2.41
C ILE A 37 -5.06 -12.85 1.50
N ILE A 38 -6.30 -12.79 1.02
CA ILE A 38 -6.75 -11.91 -0.08
C ILE A 38 -6.47 -10.43 0.20
N PHE A 39 -6.66 -9.97 1.44
CA PHE A 39 -6.52 -8.55 1.84
C PHE A 39 -5.11 -8.13 2.26
N ILE A 40 -4.11 -9.00 2.16
CA ILE A 40 -2.76 -8.71 2.65
C ILE A 40 -2.14 -7.46 2.00
N ASP A 41 -2.43 -7.22 0.73
CA ASP A 41 -1.88 -6.10 -0.04
C ASP A 41 -2.35 -4.76 0.53
N ILE A 42 -3.67 -4.57 0.62
CA ILE A 42 -4.29 -3.36 1.18
C ILE A 42 -3.83 -3.14 2.63
N ALA A 43 -3.71 -4.20 3.44
CA ALA A 43 -3.25 -4.08 4.83
C ALA A 43 -1.80 -3.58 4.93
N ILE A 44 -0.89 -4.15 4.14
CA ILE A 44 0.52 -3.73 4.15
C ILE A 44 0.66 -2.30 3.59
N ALA A 45 -0.08 -1.94 2.55
CA ALA A 45 -0.12 -0.57 2.03
C ALA A 45 -0.55 0.43 3.12
N GLN A 46 -1.56 0.08 3.93
CA GLN A 46 -2.02 0.93 5.03
C GLN A 46 -0.96 1.08 6.14
N VAL A 47 -0.25 0.01 6.49
CA VAL A 47 0.85 0.06 7.46
C VAL A 47 2.02 0.90 6.93
N ALA A 48 2.34 0.80 5.64
CA ALA A 48 3.34 1.64 4.99
C ALA A 48 2.94 3.13 5.04
N GLY A 49 1.66 3.42 4.75
CA GLY A 49 1.09 4.76 4.85
C GLY A 49 1.13 5.34 6.25
N LEU A 50 0.89 4.52 7.28
CA LEU A 50 1.11 4.91 8.67
C LEU A 50 2.58 5.29 8.94
N GLY A 51 3.53 4.55 8.35
CA GLY A 51 4.95 4.88 8.39
C GLY A 51 5.26 6.25 7.77
N VAL A 52 4.65 6.58 6.62
CA VAL A 52 4.75 7.90 5.99
C VAL A 52 4.24 9.01 6.91
N ILE A 53 3.06 8.83 7.50
CA ILE A 53 2.50 9.78 8.48
C ILE A 53 3.43 9.92 9.70
N ALA A 54 4.00 8.82 10.19
CA ALA A 54 4.92 8.86 11.31
C ALA A 54 6.16 9.71 10.97
N ALA A 55 6.75 9.53 9.77
CA ALA A 55 7.89 10.33 9.32
C ALA A 55 7.56 11.84 9.29
N ASP A 56 6.37 12.19 8.79
CA ASP A 56 5.84 13.55 8.79
C ASP A 56 5.76 14.11 10.22
N THR A 57 5.19 13.35 11.16
CA THR A 57 5.06 13.79 12.57
C THR A 57 6.40 13.96 13.30
N TYR A 58 7.46 13.29 12.85
CA TYR A 58 8.84 13.47 13.35
C TYR A 58 9.59 14.63 12.66
N GLY A 59 8.93 15.37 11.75
CA GLY A 59 9.50 16.52 11.04
C GLY A 59 10.46 16.14 9.92
N TRP A 60 10.32 14.95 9.34
CA TRP A 60 11.17 14.47 8.24
C TRP A 60 10.48 14.59 6.87
N GLU A 61 9.45 15.43 6.77
CA GLU A 61 8.63 15.69 5.58
C GLU A 61 9.45 16.08 4.34
N ASP A 62 10.52 16.85 4.51
CA ASP A 62 11.38 17.32 3.42
C ASP A 62 12.33 16.24 2.86
N SER A 63 12.51 15.13 3.57
CA SER A 63 13.49 14.10 3.20
C SER A 63 12.81 12.87 2.60
N ILE A 64 12.79 12.82 1.27
CA ILE A 64 12.26 11.68 0.48
C ILE A 64 12.85 10.34 0.98
N TRP A 65 14.16 10.30 1.22
CA TRP A 65 14.85 9.10 1.71
C TRP A 65 14.39 8.68 3.10
N ALA A 66 14.11 9.64 3.97
CA ALA A 66 13.69 9.37 5.34
C ALA A 66 12.23 8.89 5.38
N VAL A 67 11.34 9.54 4.63
CA VAL A 67 9.93 9.12 4.48
C VAL A 67 9.85 7.70 3.89
N GLN A 68 10.62 7.42 2.83
CA GLN A 68 10.65 6.10 2.23
C GLN A 68 11.23 5.05 3.17
N GLY A 69 12.27 5.40 3.93
CA GLY A 69 12.83 4.54 4.97
C GLY A 69 11.78 4.15 6.02
N PHE A 70 11.01 5.11 6.52
CA PHE A 70 9.91 4.86 7.45
C PHE A 70 8.80 4.00 6.85
N ALA A 71 8.37 4.28 5.63
CA ALA A 71 7.34 3.50 4.94
C ALA A 71 7.77 2.03 4.77
N VAL A 72 9.00 1.79 4.30
CA VAL A 72 9.55 0.45 4.11
C VAL A 72 9.73 -0.26 5.44
N CYS A 73 10.28 0.40 6.46
CA CYS A 73 10.43 -0.18 7.80
C CYS A 73 9.07 -0.58 8.40
N ALA A 74 8.06 0.27 8.27
CA ALA A 74 6.71 -0.03 8.74
C ALA A 74 6.10 -1.21 7.97
N ALA A 75 6.18 -1.21 6.64
CA ALA A 75 5.69 -2.29 5.79
C ALA A 75 6.36 -3.63 6.10
N MET A 76 7.69 -3.63 6.26
CA MET A 76 8.45 -4.83 6.62
C MET A 76 8.07 -5.34 8.01
N PHE A 77 7.91 -4.44 8.98
CA PHE A 77 7.46 -4.80 10.32
C PHE A 77 6.05 -5.42 10.30
N GLY A 78 5.11 -4.80 9.59
CA GLY A 78 3.77 -5.34 9.38
C GLY A 78 3.79 -6.71 8.70
N ALA A 79 4.60 -6.87 7.66
CA ALA A 79 4.77 -8.13 6.95
C ALA A 79 5.33 -9.24 7.84
N VAL A 80 6.34 -8.94 8.67
CA VAL A 80 6.90 -9.89 9.64
C VAL A 80 5.83 -10.34 10.64
N ILE A 81 5.02 -9.42 11.16
CA ILE A 81 3.89 -9.75 12.04
C ILE A 81 2.89 -10.66 11.32
N LEU A 82 2.48 -10.32 10.09
CA LEU A 82 1.50 -11.12 9.35
C LEU A 82 2.03 -12.50 8.98
N ILE A 83 3.31 -12.64 8.63
CA ILE A 83 3.94 -13.95 8.39
C ILE A 83 3.94 -14.78 9.67
N TRP A 84 4.20 -14.14 10.81
CA TRP A 84 4.18 -14.81 12.10
C TRP A 84 2.76 -15.25 12.47
N THR A 85 1.73 -14.41 12.26
CA THR A 85 0.34 -14.79 12.51
C THR A 85 -0.17 -15.85 11.54
N GLU A 86 0.24 -15.81 10.26
CA GLU A 86 -0.09 -16.83 9.25
C GLU A 86 0.36 -18.22 9.72
N LYS A 87 1.54 -18.30 10.37
CA LYS A 87 2.08 -19.56 10.88
C LYS A 87 1.36 -20.08 12.13
N HIS A 88 0.88 -19.20 13.01
CA HIS A 88 0.30 -19.59 14.31
C HIS A 88 -1.23 -19.74 14.25
N TRP A 89 -1.91 -18.91 13.45
CA TRP A 89 -3.37 -18.87 13.35
C TRP A 89 -3.83 -18.75 11.88
N PRO A 90 -3.53 -19.74 11.03
CA PRO A 90 -3.91 -19.70 9.62
C PRO A 90 -5.44 -19.60 9.44
N ASP A 91 -6.23 -20.23 10.31
CA ASP A 91 -7.70 -20.29 10.19
C ASP A 91 -8.39 -18.92 10.36
N VAL A 92 -7.75 -17.96 11.04
CA VAL A 92 -8.30 -16.62 11.30
C VAL A 92 -7.40 -15.51 10.75
N GLN A 93 -6.45 -15.85 9.88
CA GLN A 93 -5.45 -14.91 9.37
C GLN A 93 -6.09 -13.71 8.67
N GLU A 94 -7.15 -13.93 7.89
CA GLU A 94 -7.83 -12.86 7.17
C GLU A 94 -8.50 -11.84 8.12
N ALA A 95 -9.02 -12.32 9.26
CA ALA A 95 -9.53 -11.44 10.31
C ALA A 95 -8.39 -10.66 10.98
N LEU A 96 -7.24 -11.28 11.22
CA LEU A 96 -6.05 -10.60 11.77
C LEU A 96 -5.51 -9.52 10.82
N ILE A 97 -5.51 -9.79 9.52
CA ILE A 97 -5.18 -8.81 8.47
C ILE A 97 -6.14 -7.61 8.55
N GLY A 98 -7.45 -7.85 8.67
CA GLY A 98 -8.45 -6.80 8.83
C GLY A 98 -8.25 -5.96 10.12
N VAL A 99 -7.90 -6.61 11.23
CA VAL A 99 -7.58 -5.92 12.49
C VAL A 99 -6.33 -5.05 12.34
N MET A 100 -5.28 -5.56 11.68
CA MET A 100 -4.08 -4.77 11.40
C MET A 100 -4.39 -3.56 10.52
N PHE A 101 -5.19 -3.75 9.46
CA PHE A 101 -5.61 -2.67 8.57
C PHE A 101 -6.33 -1.55 9.33
N ILE A 102 -7.35 -1.88 10.15
CA ILE A 102 -8.10 -0.86 10.89
C ILE A 102 -7.26 -0.20 11.98
N LEU A 103 -6.37 -0.95 12.65
CA LEU A 103 -5.41 -0.39 13.62
C LEU A 103 -4.44 0.59 12.94
N ALA A 104 -3.93 0.27 11.75
CA ALA A 104 -3.06 1.17 11.00
C ALA A 104 -3.81 2.44 10.56
N ALA A 105 -5.03 2.30 10.03
CA ALA A 105 -5.86 3.42 9.62
C ALA A 105 -6.22 4.35 10.79
N THR A 106 -6.69 3.78 11.91
CA THR A 106 -7.02 4.54 13.13
C THR A 106 -5.78 5.15 13.78
N GLY A 107 -4.65 4.45 13.78
CA GLY A 107 -3.37 5.02 14.21
C GLY A 107 -2.96 6.22 13.38
N GLY A 108 -3.15 6.16 12.06
CA GLY A 108 -2.88 7.28 11.14
C GLY A 108 -3.76 8.49 11.45
N ILE A 109 -5.07 8.25 11.69
CA ILE A 109 -6.00 9.28 12.12
C ILE A 109 -5.55 9.93 13.44
N LEU A 110 -5.13 9.13 14.42
CA LEU A 110 -4.69 9.65 15.73
C LEU A 110 -3.42 10.49 15.62
N LEU A 111 -2.45 10.08 14.80
CA LEU A 111 -1.23 10.85 14.56
C LEU A 111 -1.53 12.18 13.86
N LEU A 112 -2.52 12.20 12.96
CA LEU A 112 -2.93 13.39 12.21
C LEU A 112 -3.93 14.28 12.97
N ALA A 113 -4.50 13.80 14.08
CA ALA A 113 -5.55 14.51 14.82
C ALA A 113 -5.14 15.89 15.35
N ASN A 114 -3.84 16.16 15.47
CA ASN A 114 -3.29 17.43 15.94
C ASN A 114 -2.62 18.26 14.82
N ASN A 115 -2.70 17.82 13.56
CA ASN A 115 -2.09 18.51 12.41
C ASN A 115 -3.16 19.33 11.65
N PRO A 116 -2.98 20.67 11.48
CA PRO A 116 -3.92 21.54 10.75
C PRO A 116 -4.23 21.10 9.31
N HIS A 117 -3.33 20.35 8.65
CA HIS A 117 -3.50 19.80 7.30
C HIS A 117 -3.77 18.28 7.29
N GLY A 118 -3.93 17.65 8.47
CA GLY A 118 -4.03 16.21 8.59
C GLY A 118 -5.23 15.59 7.87
N GLY A 119 -6.29 16.36 7.62
CA GLY A 119 -7.46 15.89 6.86
C GLY A 119 -7.19 15.65 5.37
N GLU A 120 -6.30 16.41 4.74
CA GLU A 120 -5.95 16.25 3.31
C GLU A 120 -5.08 15.00 3.11
N GLN A 121 -4.04 14.82 3.94
CA GLN A 121 -3.21 13.61 3.95
C GLN A 121 -4.02 12.34 4.27
N LEU A 122 -5.03 12.43 5.14
CA LEU A 122 -5.93 11.32 5.44
C LEU A 122 -6.71 10.86 4.21
N LYS A 123 -7.21 11.84 3.44
CA LYS A 123 -8.00 11.60 2.23
C LYS A 123 -7.14 10.97 1.14
N GLU A 124 -5.90 11.42 0.95
CA GLU A 124 -4.97 10.84 -0.03
C GLU A 124 -4.63 9.38 0.30
N LEU A 125 -4.41 9.04 1.57
CA LEU A 125 -4.15 7.66 2.01
C LEU A 125 -5.36 6.74 1.90
N LEU A 126 -6.56 7.20 2.25
CA LEU A 126 -7.79 6.39 2.17
C LEU A 126 -8.30 6.20 0.73
N VAL A 127 -8.04 7.17 -0.15
CA VAL A 127 -8.48 7.11 -1.55
C VAL A 127 -7.50 6.31 -2.41
N GLY A 128 -6.23 6.18 -1.98
CA GLY A 128 -5.22 5.40 -2.69
C GLY A 128 -5.01 5.92 -4.11
N GLN A 129 -4.50 7.14 -4.26
CA GLN A 129 -4.21 7.70 -5.57
C GLN A 129 -2.95 7.05 -6.17
N ILE A 130 -3.13 6.33 -7.28
CA ILE A 130 -2.05 5.74 -8.10
C ILE A 130 -1.46 6.79 -9.07
N LEU A 131 -2.20 7.86 -9.33
CA LEU A 131 -1.79 8.99 -10.16
C LEU A 131 -1.46 10.15 -9.24
N TRP A 132 -0.20 10.59 -9.30
CA TRP A 132 0.24 11.87 -8.75
C TRP A 132 -0.53 13.03 -9.40
#